data_AF-A0A170VSQ9-F1
#
_entry.id   AF-A0A170VSQ9-F1
#
_cell.length_a   1.000
_cell.length_b   1.000
_cell.length_c   1.000
_cell.angle_alpha   90.00
_cell.angle_beta   90.00
_cell.angle_gamma   90.00
#
_symmetry.space_group_name_H-M   'P 1'
#
loop_
_entity.id
_entity.type
_entity.pdbx_description
1 polymer ?
#
loop_
_entity_poly.entity_id
_entity_poly.type
_entity_poly.pdbx_seq_one_letter_code
_entity_poly.pdbx_strand_id
1 'polypeptide(L)'
;TIEDHVTLEPGVGAVVVGHDIDISYPKMTKACNYLKDPNCLFVGTNIDPILPLAGGVRAPGAGTFVKTIETCSDREAVIIGKPSEISVDIVMKSKDINPKRAIMIGDRCITDIAFGNACAMQTLLVLSGIETLEAVKEYEKNKQHNLIPTYYADSIADLLNI
;
A
#
# COMPACT_ATOMS: atom_id res chain seq x y z
N THR A 1 -13.93 5.66 31.78
CA THR A 1 -14.36 6.26 30.50
C THR A 1 -13.23 6.12 29.49
N ILE A 2 -13.38 6.58 28.24
CA ILE A 2 -12.25 6.60 27.28
C ILE A 2 -11.07 7.41 27.82
N GLU A 3 -11.35 8.45 28.60
CA GLU A 3 -10.34 9.33 29.22
C GLU A 3 -9.36 8.55 30.11
N ASP A 4 -9.83 7.50 30.80
CA ASP A 4 -9.00 6.66 31.67
C ASP A 4 -7.99 5.80 30.89
N HIS A 5 -8.17 5.66 29.57
CA HIS A 5 -7.35 4.83 28.70
C HIS A 5 -6.54 5.65 27.67
N VAL A 6 -6.63 6.98 27.73
CA VAL A 6 -5.98 7.88 26.76
C VAL A 6 -5.10 8.88 27.51
N THR A 7 -3.84 8.51 27.70
CA THR A 7 -2.77 9.44 28.11
C THR A 7 -1.94 9.80 26.88
N LEU A 8 -1.77 11.10 26.63
CA LEU A 8 -0.92 11.61 25.56
C LEU A 8 0.52 11.80 26.07
N GLU A 9 1.47 11.19 25.38
CA GLU A 9 2.89 11.37 25.63
C GLU A 9 3.37 12.71 25.04
N PRO A 10 4.21 13.47 25.77
CA PRO A 10 4.81 14.69 25.23
C PRO A 10 5.87 14.36 24.18
N GLY A 11 6.06 15.26 23.22
CA GLY A 11 7.14 15.16 22.23
C GLY A 11 6.92 14.16 21.09
N VAL A 12 5.71 13.62 20.94
CA VAL A 12 5.35 12.79 19.77
C VAL A 12 5.35 13.66 18.52
N GLY A 13 6.33 13.45 17.65
CA GLY A 13 6.48 14.19 16.39
C GLY A 13 5.94 13.48 15.14
N ALA A 14 5.44 12.25 15.27
CA ALA A 14 4.87 11.51 14.15
C ALA A 14 3.84 10.45 14.60
N VAL A 15 2.85 10.22 13.74
CA VAL A 15 1.95 9.08 13.75
C VAL A 15 2.19 8.27 12.48
N VAL A 16 2.57 7.00 12.65
CA VAL A 16 2.82 6.06 11.54
C VAL A 16 1.78 4.95 11.61
N VAL A 17 1.00 4.78 10.53
CA VAL A 17 -0.07 3.80 10.46
C VAL A 17 0.34 2.64 9.53
N GLY A 18 0.50 1.49 10.15
CA GLY A 18 0.79 0.22 9.50
C GLY A 18 -0.39 -0.75 9.54
N HIS A 19 -0.13 -2.00 9.19
CA HIS A 19 -1.04 -3.09 9.51
C HIS A 19 -0.97 -3.38 11.02
N ASP A 20 -2.03 -3.01 11.75
CA ASP A 20 -2.13 -3.19 13.21
C ASP A 20 -3.36 -4.05 13.53
N ILE A 21 -3.14 -5.35 13.73
CA ILE A 21 -4.21 -6.30 14.09
C ILE A 21 -4.82 -6.00 15.46
N ASP A 22 -4.10 -5.27 16.30
CA ASP A 22 -4.52 -4.85 17.64
C ASP A 22 -4.94 -3.37 17.66
N ILE A 23 -5.37 -2.83 16.50
CA ILE A 23 -5.90 -1.47 16.44
C ILE A 23 -7.09 -1.35 17.41
N SER A 24 -7.10 -0.28 18.18
CA SER A 24 -8.09 -0.10 19.25
C SER A 24 -8.55 1.34 19.30
N TYR A 25 -9.73 1.56 19.87
CA TYR A 25 -10.28 2.89 20.04
C TYR A 25 -9.30 3.84 20.77
N PRO A 26 -8.65 3.46 21.88
CA PRO A 26 -7.63 4.30 22.52
C PRO A 26 -6.44 4.65 21.61
N LYS A 27 -5.92 3.70 20.81
CA LYS A 27 -4.85 3.99 19.84
C LYS A 27 -5.31 5.03 18.80
N MET A 28 -6.51 4.86 18.25
CA MET A 28 -7.09 5.80 17.29
C MET A 28 -7.32 7.19 17.91
N THR A 29 -7.81 7.24 19.15
CA THR A 29 -7.98 8.50 19.89
C THR A 29 -6.64 9.20 20.10
N LYS A 30 -5.58 8.47 20.47
CA LYS A 30 -4.23 9.05 20.61
C LYS A 30 -3.71 9.59 19.29
N ALA A 31 -3.79 8.80 18.21
CA ALA A 31 -3.39 9.22 16.86
C ALA A 31 -4.10 10.52 16.43
N CYS A 32 -5.43 10.58 16.57
CA CYS A 32 -6.23 11.77 16.27
C CYS A 32 -5.75 13.01 17.06
N ASN A 33 -5.43 12.84 18.34
CA ASN A 33 -4.99 13.97 19.17
C ASN A 33 -3.54 14.39 18.90
N TYR A 34 -2.63 13.47 18.57
CA TYR A 34 -1.29 13.83 18.13
C TYR A 34 -1.31 14.62 16.82
N LEU A 35 -2.20 14.26 15.90
CA LEU A 35 -2.33 14.90 14.59
C LEU A 35 -2.98 16.29 14.63
N LYS A 36 -3.43 16.76 15.80
CA LYS A 36 -3.83 18.16 15.99
C LYS A 36 -2.65 19.12 15.88
N ASP A 37 -1.45 18.69 16.23
CA ASP A 37 -0.24 19.47 15.96
C ASP A 37 0.08 19.39 14.46
N PRO A 38 0.05 20.51 13.73
CA PRO A 38 0.35 20.50 12.29
C PRO A 38 1.76 20.00 11.97
N ASN A 39 2.70 20.07 12.93
CA ASN A 39 4.07 19.60 12.78
C ASN A 39 4.24 18.10 13.05
N CYS A 40 3.22 17.44 13.61
CA CYS A 40 3.24 16.00 13.77
C CYS A 40 3.07 15.34 12.40
N LEU A 41 4.08 14.56 11.99
CA LEU A 41 4.05 13.88 10.70
C LEU A 41 2.96 12.80 10.70
N PHE A 42 2.22 12.70 9.60
CA PHE A 42 1.26 11.63 9.39
C PHE A 42 1.71 10.74 8.23
N VAL A 43 2.02 9.48 8.53
CA VAL A 43 2.59 8.54 7.56
C VAL A 43 1.76 7.27 7.50
N GLY A 44 1.44 6.82 6.29
CA GLY A 44 0.81 5.52 6.03
C GLY A 44 1.79 4.59 5.32
N THR A 45 1.91 3.34 5.80
CA THR A 45 2.86 2.39 5.20
C THR A 45 2.46 1.94 3.80
N ASN A 46 1.17 1.70 3.55
CA ASN A 46 0.59 1.36 2.26
C ASN A 46 -0.92 1.63 2.30
N ILE A 47 -1.57 1.56 1.15
CA ILE A 47 -3.01 1.84 0.97
C ILE A 47 -3.82 0.60 0.64
N ASP A 48 -3.31 -0.61 0.93
CA ASP A 48 -4.05 -1.82 0.63
C ASP A 48 -5.28 -1.94 1.54
N PRO A 49 -6.52 -1.91 1.02
CA PRO A 49 -7.71 -2.06 1.85
C PRO A 49 -7.90 -3.47 2.40
N ILE A 50 -7.27 -4.48 1.78
CA ILE A 50 -7.56 -5.88 2.07
C ILE A 50 -6.27 -6.68 2.11
N LEU A 51 -6.16 -7.49 3.15
CA LEU A 51 -5.19 -8.58 3.26
C LEU A 51 -5.92 -9.90 2.93
N PRO A 52 -5.61 -10.56 1.80
CA PRO A 52 -6.15 -11.88 1.50
C PRO A 52 -5.55 -12.93 2.44
N LEU A 53 -6.39 -13.80 3.00
CA LEU A 53 -6.01 -14.91 3.85
C LEU A 53 -6.45 -16.25 3.24
N ALA A 54 -5.93 -17.35 3.77
CA ALA A 54 -6.25 -18.69 3.32
C ALA A 54 -7.77 -18.97 3.37
N GLY A 55 -8.26 -19.80 2.44
CA GLY A 55 -9.67 -20.17 2.36
C GLY A 55 -10.61 -19.06 1.87
N GLY A 56 -10.07 -18.02 1.21
CA GLY A 56 -10.87 -16.91 0.68
C GLY A 56 -11.30 -15.87 1.73
N VAL A 57 -10.74 -15.95 2.94
CA VAL A 57 -11.01 -14.98 4.01
C VAL A 57 -10.34 -13.64 3.67
N ARG A 58 -11.05 -12.54 3.93
CA ARG A 58 -10.56 -11.17 3.71
C ARG A 58 -10.40 -10.49 5.07
N ALA A 59 -9.21 -9.98 5.35
CA ALA A 59 -8.94 -9.16 6.53
C ALA A 59 -8.72 -7.70 6.13
N PRO A 60 -8.97 -6.72 7.02
CA PRO A 60 -8.60 -5.33 6.79
C PRO A 60 -7.10 -5.19 6.52
N GLY A 61 -6.74 -4.54 5.41
CA GLY A 61 -5.37 -4.16 5.12
C GLY A 61 -4.98 -2.85 5.80
N ALA A 62 -3.71 -2.46 5.69
CA ALA A 62 -3.22 -1.23 6.33
C ALA A 62 -3.96 0.02 5.82
N GLY A 63 -4.39 0.04 4.56
CA GLY A 63 -5.16 1.13 3.97
C GLY A 63 -6.48 1.40 4.70
N THR A 64 -7.11 0.37 5.28
CA THR A 64 -8.33 0.56 6.11
C THR A 64 -8.02 1.35 7.38
N PHE A 65 -6.91 1.04 8.03
CA PHE A 65 -6.47 1.74 9.24
C PHE A 65 -6.02 3.16 8.93
N VAL A 66 -5.25 3.34 7.85
CA VAL A 66 -4.87 4.67 7.35
C VAL A 66 -6.12 5.51 7.14
N LYS A 67 -7.12 5.00 6.41
CA LYS A 67 -8.33 5.76 6.11
C LYS A 67 -9.14 6.12 7.35
N THR A 68 -9.13 5.25 8.36
CA THR A 68 -9.78 5.50 9.64
C THR A 68 -9.12 6.68 10.37
N ILE A 69 -7.78 6.71 10.41
CA ILE A 69 -7.06 7.82 11.04
C ILE A 69 -7.19 9.11 10.22
N GLU A 70 -7.14 9.05 8.88
CA GLU A 70 -7.40 10.22 8.03
C GLU A 70 -8.78 10.83 8.33
N THR A 71 -9.79 9.98 8.42
CA THR A 71 -11.17 10.40 8.68
C THR A 71 -11.32 11.07 10.05
N CYS A 72 -10.71 10.52 11.10
CA CYS A 72 -10.87 11.07 12.45
C CYS A 72 -9.94 12.25 12.76
N SER A 73 -8.85 12.42 12.02
CA SER A 73 -7.88 13.51 12.20
C SER A 73 -8.05 14.69 11.24
N ASP A 74 -8.86 14.52 10.18
CA ASP A 74 -8.99 15.50 9.07
C ASP A 74 -7.64 15.86 8.44
N ARG A 75 -6.74 14.87 8.38
CA ARG A 75 -5.40 14.95 7.79
C ARG A 75 -5.25 13.82 6.78
N GLU A 76 -4.56 14.07 5.68
CA GLU A 76 -4.15 13.00 4.76
C GLU A 76 -2.77 12.47 5.13
N ALA A 77 -2.59 11.15 5.03
CA ALA A 77 -1.32 10.51 5.33
C ALA A 77 -0.36 10.62 4.13
N VAL A 78 0.92 10.86 4.41
CA VAL A 78 1.97 10.64 3.41
C VAL A 78 2.18 9.13 3.27
N ILE A 79 1.86 8.58 2.10
CA ILE A 79 2.01 7.15 1.82
C ILE A 79 3.44 6.86 1.37
N ILE A 80 4.11 5.96 2.09
CA ILE A 80 5.51 5.60 1.76
C ILE A 80 5.62 4.36 0.87
N GLY A 81 4.64 3.46 0.90
CA GLY A 81 4.66 2.20 0.15
C GLY A 81 4.25 2.37 -1.31
N LYS A 82 4.15 1.25 -2.03
CA LYS A 82 3.74 1.23 -3.44
C LYS A 82 2.33 1.80 -3.61
N PRO A 83 2.05 2.57 -4.69
CA PRO A 83 2.96 2.98 -5.76
C PRO A 83 3.57 4.39 -5.54
N SER A 84 3.80 4.82 -4.29
CA SER A 84 4.24 6.18 -4.00
C SER A 84 5.56 6.57 -4.68
N GLU A 85 5.71 7.86 -4.98
CA GLU A 85 6.95 8.43 -5.50
C GLU A 85 8.13 8.18 -4.54
N ILE A 86 7.89 8.15 -3.23
CA ILE A 86 8.91 7.85 -2.21
C ILE A 86 9.47 6.44 -2.42
N SER A 87 8.60 5.43 -2.56
CA SER A 87 9.02 4.05 -2.85
C SER A 87 9.80 3.97 -4.18
N VAL A 88 9.33 4.66 -5.21
CA VAL A 88 9.99 4.68 -6.53
C VAL A 88 11.38 5.29 -6.42
N ASP A 89 11.50 6.44 -5.77
CA ASP A 89 12.76 7.14 -5.53
C ASP A 89 13.80 6.26 -4.81
N ILE A 90 13.35 5.51 -3.80
CA ILE A 90 14.22 4.60 -3.05
C ILE A 90 14.79 3.52 -3.99
N VAL A 91 13.94 2.90 -4.82
CA VAL A 91 14.37 1.85 -5.75
C VAL A 91 15.24 2.42 -6.87
N MET A 92 14.88 3.56 -7.44
CA MET A 92 15.63 4.19 -8.53
C MET A 92 17.00 4.74 -8.10
N LYS A 93 17.18 5.05 -6.81
CA LYS A 93 18.49 5.45 -6.23
C LYS A 93 19.34 4.25 -5.80
N SER A 94 18.78 3.04 -5.79
CA SER A 94 19.55 1.83 -5.49
C SER A 94 20.59 1.57 -6.57
N LYS A 95 21.84 1.31 -6.16
CA LYS A 95 22.91 0.93 -7.10
C LYS A 95 22.85 -0.53 -7.53
N ASP A 96 22.08 -1.34 -6.81
CA ASP A 96 22.02 -2.79 -6.99
C ASP A 96 20.94 -3.21 -7.99
N ILE A 97 20.03 -2.30 -8.34
CA ILE A 97 18.89 -2.57 -9.22
C ILE A 97 19.06 -1.79 -10.52
N ASN A 98 19.13 -2.51 -11.65
CA ASN A 98 18.97 -1.93 -12.97
C ASN A 98 17.52 -2.19 -13.43
N PRO A 99 16.64 -1.18 -13.49
CA PRO A 99 15.23 -1.39 -13.82
C PRO A 99 14.99 -2.06 -15.18
N LYS A 100 15.86 -1.81 -16.17
CA LYS A 100 15.79 -2.44 -17.50
C LYS A 100 16.07 -3.94 -17.48
N ARG A 101 16.60 -4.45 -16.38
CA ARG A 101 16.91 -5.87 -16.14
C ARG A 101 16.18 -6.43 -14.92
N ALA A 102 15.21 -5.70 -14.40
CA ALA A 102 14.39 -6.10 -13.27
C ALA A 102 12.94 -6.30 -13.74
N ILE A 103 12.25 -7.21 -13.07
CA ILE A 103 10.82 -7.43 -13.24
C ILE A 103 10.13 -7.25 -11.89
N MET A 104 9.06 -6.44 -11.88
CA MET A 104 8.17 -6.31 -10.75
C MET A 104 7.08 -7.38 -10.86
N ILE A 105 6.98 -8.25 -9.87
CA ILE A 105 5.97 -9.31 -9.79
C ILE A 105 5.01 -8.94 -8.66
N GLY A 106 3.71 -8.97 -8.94
CA GLY A 106 2.68 -8.70 -7.94
C GLY A 106 1.30 -9.11 -8.42
N ASP A 107 0.33 -9.02 -7.52
CA ASP A 107 -1.03 -9.50 -7.75
C ASP A 107 -2.05 -8.37 -7.89
N ARG A 108 -1.58 -7.12 -7.92
CA ARG A 108 -2.45 -5.95 -7.96
C ARG A 108 -1.95 -4.84 -8.87
N CYS A 109 -2.82 -4.35 -9.76
CA CYS A 109 -2.41 -3.36 -10.75
C CYS A 109 -2.15 -1.98 -10.15
N ILE A 110 -3.06 -1.51 -9.28
CA ILE A 110 -2.97 -0.17 -8.69
C ILE A 110 -1.80 0.03 -7.73
N THR A 111 -1.18 -1.04 -7.22
CA THR A 111 0.00 -0.96 -6.36
C THR A 111 1.23 -1.51 -7.05
N ASP A 112 1.25 -2.79 -7.40
CA ASP A 112 2.46 -3.46 -7.90
C ASP A 112 2.80 -3.07 -9.33
N ILE A 113 1.82 -3.14 -10.23
CA ILE A 113 2.04 -2.85 -11.65
C ILE A 113 2.28 -1.36 -11.84
N ALA A 114 1.50 -0.50 -11.18
CA ALA A 114 1.74 0.93 -11.12
C ALA A 114 3.15 1.26 -10.63
N PHE A 115 3.61 0.59 -9.57
CA PHE A 115 4.95 0.77 -9.04
C PHE A 115 6.05 0.32 -10.01
N GLY A 116 5.93 -0.88 -10.59
CA GLY A 116 6.91 -1.40 -11.54
C GLY A 116 7.01 -0.54 -12.79
N ASN A 117 5.87 -0.09 -13.32
CA ASN A 117 5.81 0.83 -14.45
C ASN A 117 6.45 2.19 -14.10
N ALA A 118 6.19 2.75 -12.91
CA ALA A 118 6.81 3.99 -12.45
C ALA A 118 8.33 3.86 -12.28
N CYS A 119 8.82 2.68 -11.92
CA CYS A 119 10.25 2.38 -11.87
C CYS A 119 10.86 2.05 -13.25
N ALA A 120 10.08 2.08 -14.34
CA ALA A 120 10.50 1.64 -15.68
C ALA A 120 11.02 0.18 -15.72
N MET A 121 10.44 -0.70 -14.90
CA MET A 121 10.67 -2.14 -14.92
C MET A 121 9.68 -2.83 -15.85
N GLN A 122 10.00 -4.07 -16.26
CA GLN A 122 8.96 -4.97 -16.75
C GLN A 122 8.04 -5.36 -15.60
N THR A 123 6.78 -5.66 -15.90
CA THR A 123 5.76 -6.00 -14.89
C THR A 123 5.09 -7.33 -15.22
N LEU A 124 4.98 -8.21 -14.22
CA LEU A 124 4.27 -9.48 -14.29
C LEU A 124 3.15 -9.49 -13.25
N LEU A 125 1.90 -9.52 -13.72
CA LEU A 125 0.74 -9.73 -12.87
C LEU A 125 0.52 -11.23 -12.64
N VAL A 126 0.42 -11.66 -11.38
CA VAL A 126 0.00 -13.03 -11.04
C VAL A 126 -1.47 -13.04 -10.61
N LEU A 127 -2.28 -13.89 -11.25
CA LEU A 127 -3.74 -13.95 -11.05
C LEU A 127 -4.16 -14.78 -9.83
N SER A 128 -3.20 -15.25 -9.04
CA SER A 128 -3.46 -15.98 -7.79
C SER A 128 -3.88 -15.09 -6.61
N GLY A 129 -3.91 -13.77 -6.78
CA GLY A 129 -4.21 -12.80 -5.72
C GLY A 129 -5.45 -11.94 -5.99
N ILE A 130 -5.31 -10.62 -5.89
CA ILE A 130 -6.47 -9.69 -5.87
C ILE A 130 -7.02 -9.33 -7.25
N GLU A 131 -6.15 -9.02 -8.21
CA GLU A 131 -6.58 -8.50 -9.51
C GLU A 131 -7.16 -9.59 -10.43
N THR A 132 -8.02 -9.19 -11.36
CA THR A 132 -8.54 -10.09 -12.40
C THR A 132 -8.18 -9.61 -13.80
N LEU A 133 -8.19 -10.52 -14.76
CA LEU A 133 -7.93 -10.18 -16.16
C LEU A 133 -9.03 -9.26 -16.74
N GLU A 134 -10.25 -9.35 -16.23
CA GLU A 134 -11.34 -8.43 -16.58
C GLU A 134 -11.03 -6.99 -16.16
N ALA A 135 -10.48 -6.79 -14.96
CA ALA A 135 -10.06 -5.48 -14.49
C ALA A 135 -8.93 -4.90 -15.36
N VAL A 136 -7.96 -5.74 -15.76
CA VAL A 136 -6.89 -5.34 -16.70
C VAL A 136 -7.47 -4.87 -18.03
N LYS A 137 -8.44 -5.60 -18.60
CA LYS A 137 -9.12 -5.20 -19.86
C LYS A 137 -9.88 -3.87 -19.71
N GLU A 138 -10.43 -3.60 -18.53
CA GLU A 138 -11.05 -2.32 -18.24
C GLU A 138 -10.01 -1.18 -18.21
N TYR A 139 -8.85 -1.39 -17.59
CA TYR A 139 -7.74 -0.43 -17.62
C TYR A 139 -7.23 -0.16 -19.04
N GLU A 140 -7.14 -1.19 -19.88
CA GLU A 140 -6.79 -1.05 -21.31
C GLU A 140 -7.82 -0.19 -22.05
N LYS A 141 -9.11 -0.49 -21.89
CA LYS A 141 -10.20 0.26 -22.51
C LYS A 141 -10.19 1.73 -22.09
N ASN A 142 -9.89 1.99 -20.82
CA ASN A 142 -9.84 3.33 -20.24
C ASN A 142 -8.48 4.03 -20.45
N LYS A 143 -7.53 3.40 -21.16
CA LYS A 143 -6.17 3.91 -21.42
C LYS A 143 -5.39 4.27 -20.16
N GLN A 144 -5.60 3.51 -19.09
CA GLN A 144 -4.88 3.65 -17.82
C GLN A 144 -3.54 2.93 -17.91
N HIS A 145 -2.65 3.42 -18.77
CA HIS A 145 -1.42 2.73 -19.16
C HIS A 145 -0.51 2.34 -17.99
N ASN A 146 -0.51 3.11 -16.92
CA ASN A 146 0.25 2.81 -15.71
C ASN A 146 -0.26 1.57 -14.95
N LEU A 147 -1.49 1.13 -15.17
CA LEU A 147 -2.10 -0.02 -14.52
C LEU A 147 -2.05 -1.29 -15.38
N ILE A 148 -1.56 -1.21 -16.61
CA ILE A 148 -1.53 -2.34 -17.53
C ILE A 148 -0.19 -3.08 -17.34
N PRO A 149 -0.21 -4.40 -17.05
CA PRO A 149 1.02 -5.17 -16.87
C PRO A 149 1.68 -5.51 -18.21
N THR A 150 3.00 -5.74 -18.20
CA THR A 150 3.73 -6.20 -19.39
C THR A 150 3.36 -7.64 -19.74
N TYR A 151 3.22 -8.47 -18.70
CA TYR A 151 2.87 -9.89 -18.78
C TYR A 151 1.88 -10.25 -17.67
N TYR A 152 1.17 -11.36 -17.84
CA TYR A 152 0.41 -11.98 -16.76
C TYR A 152 0.61 -13.50 -16.76
N ALA A 153 0.45 -14.13 -15.60
CA ALA A 153 0.49 -15.57 -15.41
C ALA A 153 -0.56 -15.98 -14.36
N ASP A 154 -0.99 -17.25 -14.36
CA ASP A 154 -1.95 -17.73 -13.38
C ASP A 154 -1.30 -17.79 -11.99
N SER A 155 -0.03 -18.18 -11.94
CA SER A 155 0.77 -18.26 -10.71
C SER A 155 2.23 -17.95 -10.97
N ILE A 156 2.96 -17.52 -9.92
CA ILE A 156 4.43 -17.41 -9.99
C ILE A 156 5.09 -18.77 -10.24
N ALA A 157 4.41 -19.88 -9.90
CA ALA A 157 4.90 -21.24 -10.15
C ALA A 157 5.08 -21.54 -11.65
N ASP A 158 4.36 -20.84 -12.53
CA ASP A 158 4.45 -21.04 -13.98
C ASP A 158 5.83 -20.68 -14.53
N LEU A 159 6.60 -19.84 -13.81
CA LEU A 159 7.98 -19.49 -14.15
C LEU A 159 8.96 -20.65 -14.02
N LEU A 160 8.60 -21.71 -13.28
CA LEU A 160 9.46 -22.90 -13.13
C LEU A 160 9.39 -23.84 -14.33
N ASN A 161 8.40 -23.68 -15.21
CA ASN A 161 8.16 -24.54 -16.36
C ASN A 161 8.67 -23.93 -17.69
N ILE A 162 9.54 -22.92 -17.61
CA ILE A 162 10.11 -22.18 -18.75
C ILE A 162 11.52 -22.69 -19.06
#